data_AF-A0A521XVQ0-F1
#
_entry.id   AF-A0A521XVQ0-F1
#
_cell.length_a   1.000
_cell.length_b   1.000
_cell.length_c   1.000
_cell.angle_alpha   90.00
_cell.angle_beta   90.00
_cell.angle_gamma   90.00
#
_symmetry.space_group_name_H-M   'P 1'
#
loop_
_entity.id
_entity.type
_entity.pdbx_description
1 polymer ?
#
loop_
_entity_poly.entity_id
_entity_poly.type
_entity_poly.pdbx_seq_one_letter_code
_entity_poly.pdbx_strand_id
1 'polypeptide(L)'
;MRGGAPADVDERGFAGFPARAEATAIPKVLFSDILPLLADDAASLGVVLFAFKALQSKRGTPRYATAAELETDPALARYLERAGAADGLERGLRRAVELGVLLQLVVETDERRTEL
;
A
#
# COMPACT_ATOMS: atom_id res chain seq x y z
N MET A 1 -6.61 24.27 13.76
CA MET A 1 -7.57 23.50 12.95
C MET A 1 -7.20 22.03 13.06
N ARG A 2 -8.01 21.20 13.75
CA ARG A 2 -7.69 19.79 14.00
C ARG A 2 -8.21 18.93 12.85
N GLY A 3 -7.32 18.16 12.21
CA GLY A 3 -7.69 17.09 11.29
C GLY A 3 -8.56 16.06 12.01
N GLY A 4 -9.60 15.58 11.35
CA GLY A 4 -10.46 14.53 11.89
C GLY A 4 -9.63 13.28 12.12
N ALA A 5 -9.74 12.70 13.32
CA ALA A 5 -9.10 11.44 13.65
C ALA A 5 -9.54 10.36 12.63
N PRO A 6 -8.66 9.39 12.28
CA PRO A 6 -9.09 8.22 11.53
C PRO A 6 -10.24 7.53 12.28
N ALA A 7 -11.19 6.96 11.53
CA ALA A 7 -12.34 6.26 12.12
C ALA A 7 -11.84 5.22 13.13
N ASP A 8 -12.09 5.47 14.41
CA ASP A 8 -11.75 4.55 15.48
C ASP A 8 -12.65 3.32 15.32
N VAL A 9 -12.04 2.18 14.97
CA VAL A 9 -12.75 0.89 14.96
C VAL A 9 -12.77 0.43 16.42
N ASP A 10 -13.79 0.85 17.17
CA ASP A 10 -14.04 0.34 18.53
C ASP A 10 -14.71 -1.05 18.50
N GLU A 11 -14.92 -1.65 19.67
CA GLU A 11 -15.55 -2.97 19.87
C GLU A 11 -16.95 -3.12 19.22
N ARG A 12 -17.59 -2.02 18.81
CA ARG A 12 -18.87 -1.92 18.10
C ARG A 12 -18.74 -1.94 16.57
N GLY A 13 -17.52 -2.00 16.03
CA GLY A 13 -17.26 -2.11 14.59
C GLY A 13 -17.03 -0.78 13.87
N PHE A 14 -17.09 -0.80 12.54
CA PHE A 14 -16.82 0.36 11.69
C PHE A 14 -17.99 1.36 11.73
N ALA A 15 -17.78 2.53 12.33
CA ALA A 15 -18.80 3.57 12.51
C ALA A 15 -19.02 4.47 11.27
N GLY A 16 -18.32 4.21 10.17
CA GLY A 16 -18.38 5.01 8.94
C GLY A 16 -17.12 5.87 8.70
N PHE A 17 -17.07 6.50 7.53
CA PHE A 17 -15.97 7.39 7.14
C PHE A 17 -16.20 8.82 7.65
N PRO A 18 -15.16 9.54 8.09
CA PRO A 18 -15.30 10.94 8.49
C PRO A 18 -15.60 11.84 7.29
N ALA A 19 -16.37 12.92 7.51
CA ALA A 19 -16.84 13.82 6.44
C ALA A 19 -15.72 14.50 5.62
N ARG A 20 -14.48 14.55 6.15
CA ARG A 20 -13.30 15.13 5.48
C ARG A 20 -12.14 14.13 5.45
N ALA A 21 -12.43 12.89 5.09
CA ALA A 21 -11.41 11.86 4.91
C ALA A 21 -10.48 12.19 3.73
N GLU A 22 -9.20 11.88 3.88
CA GLU A 22 -8.29 11.81 2.74
C GLU A 22 -8.69 10.64 1.84
N ALA A 23 -8.57 10.84 0.52
CA ALA A 23 -8.88 9.83 -0.47
C ALA A 23 -7.60 9.41 -1.22
N THR A 24 -7.44 8.11 -1.39
CA THR A 24 -6.45 7.54 -2.30
C THR A 24 -7.12 7.34 -3.65
N ALA A 25 -6.63 8.00 -4.70
CA ALA A 25 -7.16 7.82 -6.04
C ALA A 25 -6.81 6.42 -6.55
N ILE A 26 -7.80 5.70 -7.07
CA ILE A 26 -7.62 4.34 -7.60
C ILE A 26 -8.05 4.36 -9.08
N PRO A 27 -7.22 3.88 -10.02
CA PRO A 27 -7.61 3.77 -11.41
C PRO A 27 -8.86 2.91 -11.58
N LYS A 28 -9.82 3.33 -12.42
CA LYS A 28 -11.06 2.56 -12.66
C LYS A 28 -10.80 1.15 -13.17
N VAL A 29 -9.74 0.99 -13.97
CA VAL A 29 -9.24 -0.30 -14.50
C VAL A 29 -8.89 -1.28 -13.38
N LEU A 30 -8.55 -0.80 -12.17
CA LEU A 30 -8.34 -1.70 -11.04
C LEU A 30 -9.59 -2.55 -10.80
N PHE A 31 -10.78 -1.95 -10.84
CA PHE A 31 -12.02 -2.66 -10.52
C PHE A 31 -12.44 -3.65 -11.61
N SER A 32 -12.20 -3.33 -12.89
CA SER A 32 -12.62 -4.19 -14.00
C SER A 32 -11.63 -5.31 -14.30
N ASP A 33 -10.33 -5.00 -14.30
CA ASP A 33 -9.33 -5.88 -14.93
C ASP A 33 -8.44 -6.53 -13.88
N ILE A 34 -8.14 -5.84 -12.79
CA ILE A 34 -7.12 -6.27 -11.82
C ILE A 34 -7.73 -6.92 -10.58
N LEU A 35 -8.79 -6.33 -10.03
CA LEU A 35 -9.43 -6.80 -8.80
C LEU A 35 -9.90 -8.26 -8.90
N PRO A 36 -10.48 -8.74 -10.03
CA PRO A 36 -10.80 -10.16 -10.19
C PRO A 36 -9.57 -11.08 -10.11
N LEU A 37 -8.39 -10.62 -10.56
CA LEU A 37 -7.14 -11.40 -10.55
C LEU A 37 -6.47 -11.48 -9.18
N LEU A 38 -6.89 -10.62 -8.24
CA LEU A 38 -6.41 -10.55 -6.85
C LEU A 38 -7.40 -11.16 -5.85
N ALA A 39 -8.61 -11.55 -6.28
CA ALA A 39 -9.73 -11.88 -5.40
C ALA A 39 -9.43 -13.02 -4.41
N ASP A 40 -8.65 -14.01 -4.83
CA ASP A 40 -8.30 -15.19 -4.02
C ASP A 40 -7.07 -14.98 -3.13
N ASP A 41 -6.40 -13.82 -3.21
CA ASP A 41 -5.20 -13.50 -2.43
C ASP A 41 -5.35 -12.14 -1.76
N ALA A 42 -5.96 -12.16 -0.57
CA ALA A 42 -6.14 -10.98 0.26
C ALA A 42 -4.82 -10.21 0.48
N ALA A 43 -3.69 -10.91 0.66
CA ALA A 43 -2.41 -10.25 0.87
C ALA A 43 -2.01 -9.40 -0.35
N SER A 44 -2.17 -9.92 -1.57
CA SER A 44 -1.92 -9.18 -2.81
C SER A 44 -2.83 -7.95 -2.98
N LEU A 45 -4.11 -8.09 -2.63
CA LEU A 45 -5.06 -6.97 -2.65
C LEU A 45 -4.65 -5.85 -1.71
N GLY A 46 -4.32 -6.20 -0.46
CA GLY A 46 -3.81 -5.25 0.52
C GLY A 46 -2.57 -4.53 0.01
N VAL A 47 -1.57 -5.28 -0.44
CA VAL A 47 -0.31 -4.70 -0.95
C VAL A 47 -0.56 -3.69 -2.08
N VAL A 48 -1.41 -4.02 -3.06
CA VAL A 48 -1.71 -3.10 -4.17
C VAL A 48 -2.35 -1.80 -3.69
N LEU A 49 -3.34 -1.88 -2.79
CA LEU A 49 -4.04 -0.69 -2.27
C LEU A 49 -3.11 0.19 -1.43
N PHE A 50 -2.30 -0.42 -0.57
CA PHE A 50 -1.33 0.30 0.26
C PHE A 50 -0.18 0.87 -0.56
N ALA A 51 0.24 0.21 -1.64
CA ALA A 51 1.19 0.78 -2.60
C ALA A 51 0.64 2.05 -3.27
N PHE A 52 -0.62 2.06 -3.71
CA PHE A 52 -1.24 3.27 -4.26
C PHE A 52 -1.35 4.42 -3.24
N LYS A 53 -1.67 4.10 -1.99
CA LYS A 53 -1.63 5.07 -0.88
C LYS A 53 -0.21 5.63 -0.72
N ALA A 54 0.80 4.76 -0.60
CA ALA A 54 2.19 5.17 -0.40
C ALA A 54 2.71 6.05 -1.54
N LEU A 55 2.45 5.67 -2.79
CA LEU A 55 2.89 6.41 -3.98
C LEU A 55 2.23 7.80 -4.09
N GLN A 56 1.00 7.96 -3.61
CA GLN A 56 0.30 9.25 -3.60
C GLN A 56 0.77 10.19 -2.50
N SER A 57 1.28 9.65 -1.39
CA SER A 57 1.90 10.44 -0.32
C SER A 57 3.28 11.00 -0.71
N LYS A 58 3.91 10.47 -1.77
CA LYS A 58 5.23 10.90 -2.25
C LYS A 58 5.13 12.16 -3.12
N ARG A 59 6.09 13.08 -2.94
CA ARG A 59 6.27 14.28 -3.77
C ARG A 59 7.48 14.10 -4.68
N GLY A 60 7.48 14.77 -5.83
CA GLY A 60 8.58 14.72 -6.80
C GLY A 60 8.46 13.58 -7.83
N THR A 61 9.52 13.41 -8.63
CA THR A 61 9.66 12.37 -9.67
C THR A 61 11.10 11.84 -9.63
N PRO A 62 11.33 10.51 -9.69
CA PRO A 62 10.34 9.43 -9.75
C PRO A 62 9.62 9.19 -8.41
N ARG A 63 8.40 8.65 -8.46
CA ARG A 63 7.66 8.19 -7.27
C ARG A 63 7.81 6.69 -7.15
N TYR A 64 8.43 6.24 -6.07
CA TYR A 64 8.56 4.82 -5.75
C TYR A 64 8.27 4.59 -4.26
N ALA A 65 7.94 3.35 -3.92
CA ALA A 65 7.84 2.87 -2.56
C ALA A 65 8.76 1.66 -2.42
N THR A 66 9.46 1.54 -1.30
CA THR A 66 10.29 0.36 -1.02
C THR A 66 9.48 -0.69 -0.25
N ALA A 67 9.93 -1.95 -0.30
CA ALA A 67 9.32 -3.01 0.53
C ALA A 67 9.38 -2.65 2.02
N ALA A 68 10.51 -2.09 2.50
CA ALA A 68 10.68 -1.63 3.88
C ALA A 68 9.70 -0.50 4.27
N GLU A 69 9.39 0.42 3.35
CA GLU A 69 8.38 1.46 3.61
C GLU A 69 6.98 0.88 3.76
N LEU A 70 6.64 -0.16 3.01
CA LEU A 70 5.36 -0.85 3.13
C LEU A 70 5.30 -1.70 4.40
N GLU A 71 6.40 -2.40 4.72
CA GLU A 71 6.53 -3.21 5.93
C GLU A 71 6.33 -2.40 7.22
N THR A 72 6.76 -1.13 7.20
CA THR A 72 6.61 -0.21 8.34
C THR A 72 5.24 0.47 8.43
N ASP A 73 4.33 0.27 7.46
CA ASP A 73 2.96 0.79 7.55
C ASP A 73 2.13 -0.06 8.54
N PRO A 74 1.75 0.47 9.72
CA PRO A 74 1.10 -0.32 10.76
C PRO A 74 -0.29 -0.81 10.34
N ALA A 75 -0.97 -0.10 9.43
CA ALA A 75 -2.26 -0.53 8.93
C ALA A 75 -2.12 -1.66 7.91
N LEU A 76 -1.04 -1.67 7.11
CA LEU A 76 -0.73 -2.80 6.23
C LEU A 76 -0.32 -4.03 7.04
N ALA A 77 0.56 -3.87 8.04
CA ALA A 77 0.98 -4.97 8.92
C ALA A 77 -0.23 -5.66 9.57
N ARG A 78 -1.15 -4.88 10.18
CA ARG A 78 -2.38 -5.40 10.78
C ARG A 78 -3.31 -6.07 9.76
N TYR A 79 -3.38 -5.55 8.54
CA TYR A 79 -4.15 -6.17 7.47
C TYR A 79 -3.57 -7.54 7.08
N LEU A 80 -2.26 -7.63 6.88
CA LEU A 80 -1.57 -8.85 6.47
C LEU A 80 -1.60 -9.92 7.56
N GLU A 81 -1.48 -9.53 8.83
CA GLU A 81 -1.66 -10.42 9.98
C GLU A 81 -3.05 -11.10 9.93
N ARG A 82 -4.10 -10.31 9.68
CA ARG A 82 -5.48 -10.80 9.57
C ARG A 82 -5.75 -11.60 8.31
N ALA A 83 -5.02 -11.32 7.24
CA ALA A 83 -5.06 -12.12 6.02
C ALA A 83 -4.43 -13.52 6.21
N GLY A 84 -3.79 -13.79 7.36
CA GLY A 84 -3.29 -15.12 7.72
C GLY A 84 -2.04 -15.55 6.94
N ALA A 85 -1.29 -14.59 6.40
CA ALA A 85 -0.11 -14.85 5.58
C ALA A 85 1.17 -14.46 6.31
N ALA A 86 1.93 -15.45 6.81
CA ALA A 86 3.22 -15.22 7.47
C ALA A 86 4.19 -14.39 6.59
N ASP A 87 4.19 -14.66 5.29
CA ASP A 87 4.97 -13.91 4.28
C ASP A 87 4.09 -13.01 3.42
N GLY A 88 3.04 -12.43 4.01
CA GLY A 88 1.98 -11.71 3.28
C GLY A 88 2.49 -10.55 2.43
N LEU A 89 3.48 -9.81 2.92
CA LEU A 89 4.05 -8.68 2.18
C LEU A 89 4.82 -9.15 0.94
N GLU A 90 5.77 -10.08 1.13
CA GLU A 90 6.59 -10.60 0.04
C GLU A 90 5.73 -11.27 -1.03
N ARG A 91 4.84 -12.17 -0.61
CA ARG A 91 3.90 -12.83 -1.52
C ARG A 91 3.01 -11.84 -2.26
N GLY A 92 2.47 -10.86 -1.55
CA GLY A 92 1.59 -9.85 -2.14
C GLY A 92 2.33 -8.97 -3.15
N LEU A 93 3.57 -8.56 -2.86
CA LEU A 93 4.44 -7.82 -3.78
C LEU A 93 4.75 -8.64 -5.02
N ARG A 94 5.18 -9.91 -4.85
CA ARG A 94 5.46 -10.81 -5.96
C ARG A 94 4.25 -10.97 -6.86
N ARG A 95 3.08 -11.23 -6.29
CA ARG A 95 1.83 -11.38 -7.05
C ARG A 95 1.44 -10.10 -7.81
N ALA A 96 1.59 -8.95 -7.17
CA ALA A 96 1.32 -7.66 -7.80
C ALA A 96 2.27 -7.36 -8.97
N VAL A 97 3.54 -7.80 -8.88
CA VAL A 97 4.54 -7.69 -9.95
C VAL A 97 4.24 -8.68 -11.09
N GLU A 98 3.90 -9.94 -10.77
CA GLU A 98 3.51 -10.95 -11.77
C GLU A 98 2.32 -10.51 -12.63
N LEU A 99 1.37 -9.78 -12.03
CA LEU A 99 0.20 -9.23 -12.72
C LEU A 99 0.48 -7.89 -13.44
N GLY A 100 1.68 -7.33 -13.30
CA GLY A 100 2.06 -6.04 -13.89
C GLY A 100 1.37 -4.82 -13.24
N VAL A 101 0.76 -4.99 -12.07
CA VAL A 101 0.12 -3.90 -11.32
C VAL A 101 1.17 -2.99 -10.68
N LEU A 102 2.26 -3.60 -10.20
CA LEU A 102 3.43 -2.91 -9.66
C LEU A 102 4.65 -3.30 -10.51
N LEU A 103 5.55 -2.34 -10.69
CA LEU A 103 6.83 -2.57 -11.36
C LEU A 103 7.93 -2.66 -10.30
N GLN A 104 8.71 -3.73 -10.34
CA GLN A 104 9.91 -3.87 -9.53
C GLN A 104 11.07 -3.13 -10.21
N LEU A 105 11.77 -2.30 -9.44
CA LEU A 105 12.93 -1.53 -9.91
C LEU A 105 14.11 -1.78 -8.97
N VAL A 106 15.31 -1.90 -9.55
CA VAL A 106 16.57 -1.82 -8.80
C VAL A 106 17.01 -0.37 -8.85
N VAL A 107 17.18 0.25 -7.67
CA VAL A 107 17.66 1.63 -7.56
C VAL A 107 19.12 1.57 -7.17
N GLU A 108 19.99 2.01 -8.08
CA GLU A 108 21.39 2.28 -7.77
C GLU A 108 21.49 3.70 -7.19
N THR A 109 21.84 3.81 -5.92
CA THR A 109 22.21 5.09 -5.33
C THR A 109 23.71 5.30 -5.50
N ASP A 110 24.09 6.27 -6.34
CA ASP A 110 25.46 6.80 -6.31
C ASP A 110 25.68 7.41 -4.92
N GLU A 111 26.39 6.68 -4.06
CA GLU A 111 26.89 7.20 -2.80
C GLU A 111 27.83 8.37 -3.13
N ARG A 112 27.31 9.60 -2.99
CA ARG A 112 28.13 10.80 -3.07
C ARG A 112 29.18 10.70 -1.96
N ARG A 113 30.42 10.50 -2.42
CA ARG A 113 31.68 10.72 -1.73
C ARG A 113 31.58 11.98 -0.86
N THR A 114 31.36 11.79 0.43
CA THR A 114 31.58 12.82 1.44
C THR A 114 33.08 12.89 1.68
N GLU A 115 33.79 13.66 0.85
CA GLU A 115 35.12 14.17 1.22
C GLU A 115 34.89 15.27 2.27
N LEU A 116 35.37 15.02 3.49
CA LEU A 116 35.66 16.04 4.51
C LEU A 116 36.96 16.77 4.15
#